data_AF-A0A955QKX1-F1
#
_entry.id   AF-A0A955QKX1-F1
#
_cell.length_a   1.000
_cell.length_b   1.000
_cell.length_c   1.000
_cell.angle_alpha   90.00
_cell.angle_beta   90.00
_cell.angle_gamma   90.00
#
_symmetry.space_group_name_H-M   'P 1'
#
loop_
_entity.id
_entity.type
_entity.pdbx_description
1 polymer ?
#
loop_
_entity_poly.entity_id
_entity_poly.type
_entity_poly.pdbx_seq_one_letter_code
_entity_poly.pdbx_strand_id
1 'polypeptide(L)'
;KGESSPGQSSGPHSGSGKTGQAAEKTVWKMRAGGDPMAVAIRSGITDGQVTEIREGDLHPGDTVIVGIISPQEGRKGGKLPPGFGPSQQRTSPREKGI
;
A
#
# COMPACT_ATOMS: atom_id res chain seq x y z
N LYS A 1 11.80 42.92 16.86
CA LYS A 1 11.92 41.49 17.22
C LYS A 1 11.26 40.72 16.08
N GLY A 2 12.08 40.26 15.13
CA GLY A 2 11.64 39.69 13.85
C GLY A 2 11.40 38.19 13.92
N GLU A 3 10.48 37.77 13.07
CA GLU A 3 9.87 36.45 12.89
C GLU A 3 10.80 35.44 12.19
N SER A 4 10.67 34.13 12.50
CA SER A 4 11.09 33.02 11.62
C SER A 4 10.57 31.68 12.15
N SER A 5 9.51 31.18 11.53
CA SER A 5 9.08 29.78 11.59
C SER A 5 10.13 28.86 10.96
N PRO A 6 10.50 27.72 11.54
CA PRO A 6 11.26 26.72 10.79
C PRO A 6 10.32 26.00 9.81
N GLY A 7 10.52 26.28 8.52
CA GLY A 7 9.96 25.51 7.43
C GLY A 7 10.37 24.05 7.56
N GLN A 8 9.39 23.14 7.50
CA GLN A 8 9.66 21.73 7.31
C GLN A 8 10.17 21.56 5.88
N SER A 9 11.49 21.43 5.78
CA SER A 9 12.21 21.08 4.58
C SER A 9 11.67 19.77 4.03
N SER A 10 11.22 19.83 2.79
CA SER A 10 11.06 18.69 1.89
C SER A 10 12.42 17.99 1.78
N GLY A 11 12.58 16.90 2.54
CA GLY A 11 13.77 16.06 2.48
C GLY A 11 13.81 15.31 1.14
N PRO A 12 14.94 15.33 0.41
CA PRO A 12 15.11 14.55 -0.80
C PRO A 12 15.56 13.14 -0.43
N HIS A 13 14.75 12.13 -0.73
CA HIS A 13 15.26 10.77 -0.91
C HIS A 13 14.69 10.25 -2.23
N SER A 14 15.20 10.78 -3.34
CA SER A 14 16.20 10.11 -4.16
C SER A 14 15.77 8.70 -4.54
N GLY A 15 15.12 8.62 -5.70
CA GLY A 15 15.17 7.42 -6.52
C GLY A 15 16.63 7.14 -6.87
N SER A 16 17.24 6.21 -6.14
CA SER A 16 18.53 5.64 -6.48
C SER A 16 18.26 4.32 -7.21
N GLY A 17 18.40 4.35 -8.53
CA GLY A 17 18.41 3.16 -9.35
C GLY A 17 19.58 2.27 -8.96
N LYS A 18 19.33 1.27 -8.11
CA LYS A 18 20.20 0.10 -7.99
C LYS A 18 19.97 -0.76 -9.23
N THR A 19 20.85 -0.64 -10.19
CA THR A 19 21.01 -1.63 -11.26
C THR A 19 21.31 -3.00 -10.65
N GLY A 20 20.33 -3.91 -10.74
CA GLY A 20 20.61 -5.30 -11.15
C GLY A 20 20.80 -6.38 -10.09
N GLN A 21 20.55 -6.16 -8.79
CA GLN A 21 20.33 -7.28 -7.87
C GLN A 21 18.86 -7.35 -7.53
N ALA A 22 18.20 -8.42 -8.00
CA ALA A 22 16.83 -8.74 -7.62
C ALA A 22 16.77 -8.73 -6.08
N ALA A 23 16.05 -7.77 -5.52
CA ALA A 23 15.87 -7.68 -4.08
C ALA A 23 15.32 -9.03 -3.58
N GLU A 24 15.96 -9.58 -2.55
CA GLU A 24 15.53 -10.82 -1.92
C GLU A 24 14.10 -10.63 -1.40
N LYS A 25 13.17 -11.45 -1.89
CA LYS A 25 11.75 -11.39 -1.51
C LYS A 25 11.46 -12.41 -0.42
N THR A 26 10.34 -12.24 0.27
CA THR A 26 9.93 -13.18 1.32
C THR A 26 8.55 -13.76 0.99
N VAL A 27 8.45 -15.08 1.07
CA VAL A 27 7.20 -15.84 1.07
C VAL A 27 7.00 -16.41 2.46
N TRP A 28 5.75 -16.54 2.91
CA TRP A 28 5.43 -17.16 4.18
C TRP A 28 4.83 -18.55 3.95
N LYS A 29 5.46 -19.58 4.51
CA LYS A 29 4.92 -20.95 4.50
C LYS A 29 4.38 -21.35 5.86
N MET A 30 3.40 -22.25 5.88
CA MET A 30 2.85 -22.81 7.10
C MET A 30 3.71 -23.98 7.56
N ARG A 31 4.17 -23.96 8.81
CA ARG A 31 4.76 -25.14 9.44
C ARG A 31 3.68 -26.16 9.76
N ALA A 32 4.07 -27.41 9.97
CA ALA A 32 3.16 -28.48 10.42
C ALA A 32 2.39 -28.14 11.71
N GLY A 33 2.98 -27.28 12.58
CA GLY A 33 2.33 -26.80 13.80
C GLY A 33 1.32 -25.66 13.61
N GLY A 34 1.14 -25.15 12.39
CA GLY A 34 0.23 -24.03 12.10
C GLY A 34 0.84 -22.63 12.26
N ASP A 35 2.12 -22.52 12.62
CA ASP A 35 2.80 -21.22 12.68
C ASP A 35 3.35 -20.81 11.30
N PRO A 36 3.21 -19.52 10.91
CA PRO A 36 3.83 -18.99 9.71
C PRO A 36 5.36 -18.90 9.85
N MET A 37 6.07 -19.24 8.78
CA MET A 37 7.53 -19.16 8.68
C MET A 37 7.92 -18.35 7.45
N ALA A 38 8.71 -17.30 7.65
CA ALA A 38 9.31 -16.54 6.56
C ALA A 38 10.36 -17.38 5.83
N VAL A 39 10.30 -17.35 4.51
CA VAL A 39 11.24 -17.98 3.59
C VAL A 39 11.72 -16.92 2.62
N ALA A 40 13.03 -16.67 2.63
CA ALA A 40 13.66 -15.80 1.67
C ALA A 40 13.74 -16.52 0.30
N ILE A 41 13.42 -15.81 -0.77
CA ILE A 41 13.33 -16.35 -2.13
C ILE A 41 13.96 -15.40 -3.15
N ARG A 42 14.39 -15.97 -4.28
CA ARG A 42 14.66 -15.25 -5.52
C ARG A 42 13.53 -15.48 -6.51
N SER A 43 12.78 -14.43 -6.83
CA SER A 43 11.74 -14.50 -7.85
C SER A 43 12.31 -14.32 -9.26
N GLY A 44 11.71 -15.00 -10.23
CA GLY A 44 11.94 -14.81 -11.66
C GLY A 44 10.96 -13.82 -12.27
N ILE A 45 10.44 -14.17 -13.45
CA ILE A 45 9.51 -13.34 -14.21
C ILE A 45 8.11 -13.42 -13.60
N THR A 46 7.36 -12.33 -13.71
CA THR A 46 5.92 -12.30 -13.40
C THR A 46 5.14 -11.81 -14.61
N ASP A 47 3.96 -12.39 -14.83
CA ASP A 47 2.98 -11.95 -15.82
C ASP A 47 1.81 -11.18 -15.17
N GLY A 48 1.91 -10.89 -13.87
CA GLY A 48 0.88 -10.23 -13.07
C GLY A 48 -0.19 -11.17 -12.49
N GLN A 49 -0.22 -12.44 -12.90
CA GLN A 49 -1.06 -13.48 -12.27
C GLN A 49 -0.19 -14.47 -11.48
N VAL A 50 0.97 -14.80 -12.01
CA VAL A 50 1.92 -15.75 -11.46
C VAL A 50 3.29 -15.08 -11.37
N THR A 51 4.08 -15.50 -10.39
CA THR A 51 5.50 -15.14 -10.26
C THR A 51 6.31 -16.42 -10.15
N GLU A 52 7.31 -16.58 -11.01
CA GLU A 52 8.25 -17.70 -10.93
C GLU A 52 9.11 -17.58 -9.66
N ILE A 53 9.41 -18.71 -9.01
CA ILE A 53 10.38 -18.79 -7.90
C ILE A 53 11.57 -19.62 -8.40
N ARG A 54 12.77 -19.02 -8.40
CA ARG A 54 13.98 -19.67 -8.90
C ARG A 54 14.82 -20.30 -7.80
N GLU A 55 14.82 -19.70 -6.61
CA GLU A 55 15.63 -20.13 -5.46
C GLU A 55 14.89 -19.85 -4.15
N GLY A 56 15.20 -20.63 -3.11
CA GLY A 56 14.63 -20.53 -1.76
C GLY A 56 14.25 -21.89 -1.20
N ASP A 57 14.04 -21.98 0.12
CA ASP A 57 13.58 -23.22 0.80
C ASP A 57 12.06 -23.38 0.67
N LEU A 58 11.57 -23.45 -0.57
CA LEU A 58 10.16 -23.65 -0.89
C LEU A 58 10.03 -24.78 -1.91
N HIS A 59 9.21 -25.78 -1.58
CA HIS A 59 9.07 -26.99 -2.36
C HIS A 59 7.60 -27.22 -2.80
N PRO A 60 7.37 -27.99 -3.88
CA PRO A 60 6.01 -28.40 -4.23
C PRO A 60 5.32 -29.10 -3.05
N GLY A 61 4.08 -28.68 -2.77
CA GLY A 61 3.28 -29.18 -1.64
C GLY A 61 3.37 -28.31 -0.38
N ASP A 62 4.31 -27.38 -0.28
CA ASP A 62 4.34 -26.41 0.82
C ASP A 62 3.09 -25.53 0.77
N THR A 63 2.43 -25.38 1.92
CA THR A 63 1.29 -24.46 2.05
C THR A 63 1.81 -23.04 2.27
N VAL A 64 1.46 -22.13 1.38
CA VAL A 64 1.90 -20.72 1.42
C VAL A 64 0.76 -19.76 1.71
N ILE A 65 1.09 -18.62 2.31
CA ILE A 65 0.15 -17.53 2.60
C ILE A 65 0.22 -16.51 1.48
N VAL A 66 -0.91 -16.25 0.82
CA VAL A 66 -1.02 -15.32 -0.33
C VAL A 66 -1.65 -13.97 0.02
N GLY A 67 -2.17 -13.81 1.23
CA GLY A 67 -2.76 -12.56 1.68
C GLY A 67 -3.30 -12.65 3.10
N ILE A 68 -3.57 -11.48 3.69
CA ILE A 68 -4.25 -11.35 4.97
C ILE A 68 -5.59 -10.68 4.67
N ILE A 69 -6.68 -11.33 5.02
CA ILE A 69 -8.02 -10.75 4.90
C ILE A 69 -8.30 -10.02 6.20
N SER A 70 -8.04 -8.73 6.23
CA SER A 70 -8.52 -7.89 7.33
C SER A 70 -10.02 -7.62 7.16
N PRO A 71 -10.84 -7.79 8.21
CA PRO A 71 -12.20 -7.28 8.17
C PRO A 71 -12.16 -5.80 7.83
N GLN A 72 -12.77 -5.43 6.71
CA GLN A 72 -12.90 -4.03 6.34
C GLN A 72 -13.85 -3.38 7.36
N GLU A 73 -13.32 -2.77 8.41
CA GLU A 73 -14.10 -1.78 9.16
C GLU A 73 -14.50 -0.74 8.11
N GLY A 74 -15.80 -0.72 7.79
CA GLY A 74 -16.34 0.24 6.85
C GLY A 74 -15.81 1.60 7.25
N ARG A 75 -15.14 2.29 6.31
CA ARG A 75 -14.72 3.67 6.48
C ARG A 75 -15.98 4.47 6.78
N LYS A 76 -16.39 4.56 8.06
CA LYS A 76 -17.43 5.47 8.51
C LYS A 76 -16.93 6.82 8.07
N GLY A 77 -17.58 7.41 7.07
CA GLY A 77 -17.16 8.62 6.35
C GLY A 77 -16.48 9.60 7.30
N GLY A 78 -15.15 9.46 7.39
CA GLY A 78 -14.36 10.05 8.46
C GLY A 78 -14.29 11.52 8.17
N LYS A 79 -14.93 12.31 9.04
CA LYS A 79 -15.00 13.77 9.05
C LYS A 79 -13.93 14.40 8.16
N LEU A 80 -14.35 14.84 6.98
CA LEU A 80 -13.51 15.65 6.12
C LEU A 80 -13.06 16.89 6.93
N PRO A 81 -11.80 17.32 6.79
CA PRO A 81 -11.32 18.52 7.48
C PRO A 81 -12.26 19.69 7.19
N PRO A 82 -12.42 20.63 8.14
CA PRO A 82 -13.29 21.79 7.95
C PRO A 82 -12.94 22.48 6.63
N GLY A 83 -13.93 22.58 5.73
CA GLY A 83 -13.76 23.10 4.36
C GLY A 83 -13.89 22.07 3.23
N PHE A 84 -13.93 20.77 3.54
CA PHE A 84 -13.98 19.69 2.53
C PHE A 84 -15.29 18.88 2.52
N GLY A 85 -16.30 19.27 3.29
CA GLY A 85 -17.65 18.68 3.18
C GLY A 85 -18.32 19.04 1.85
N PRO A 86 -19.33 18.27 1.39
CA PRO A 86 -20.03 18.56 0.15
C PRO A 86 -20.58 19.98 0.23
N SER A 87 -20.09 20.84 -0.67
CA SER A 87 -20.62 22.18 -0.83
C SER A 87 -22.11 22.04 -1.09
N GLN A 88 -22.91 22.45 -0.13
CA GLN A 88 -24.33 22.67 -0.32
C GLN A 88 -24.42 23.70 -1.44
N GLN A 89 -24.65 23.20 -2.66
CA GLN A 89 -24.84 24.00 -3.87
C GLN A 89 -25.87 25.04 -3.51
N ARG A 90 -25.39 26.28 -3.32
CA ARG A 90 -26.19 27.42 -2.90
C ARG A 90 -27.41 27.45 -3.81
N THR A 91 -28.55 27.18 -3.20
CA THR A 91 -29.85 27.48 -3.77
C THR A 91 -29.84 28.96 -4.14
N SER A 92 -29.89 29.25 -5.42
CA SER A 92 -30.39 30.53 -5.91
C SER A 92 -31.48 30.19 -6.91
N PRO A 93 -32.77 30.30 -6.55
CA PRO A 93 -33.82 30.30 -7.55
C PRO A 93 -33.57 31.52 -8.41
N ARG A 94 -33.05 31.30 -9.62
CA ARG A 94 -33.05 32.30 -10.68
C ARG A 94 -34.51 32.43 -11.10
N GLU A 95 -35.23 33.34 -10.43
CA GLU A 95 -36.56 33.77 -10.84
C GLU A 95 -36.51 34.04 -12.35
N LYS A 96 -37.26 33.24 -13.09
CA LYS A 96 -37.61 33.49 -14.48
C LYS A 96 -38.97 34.18 -14.41
N GLY A 97 -38.96 35.50 -14.29
CA GLY A 97 -40.16 36.32 -14.22
C GLY A 97 -40.14 37.41 -15.29
N ILE A 98 -40.96 37.19 -16.32
CA ILE A 98 -41.75 38.14 -17.13
C ILE A 98 -40.98 39.19 -17.94
#